data_AF-A0A0C3CYX8-F1
#
_entry.id   AF-A0A0C3CYX8-F1
#
_cell.length_a   1.000
_cell.length_b   1.000
_cell.length_c   1.000
_cell.angle_alpha   90.00
_cell.angle_beta   90.00
_cell.angle_gamma   90.00
#
_symmetry.space_group_name_H-M   'P 1'
#
loop_
_entity.id
_entity.type
_entity.pdbx_description
1 polymer ?
#
loop_
_entity_poly.entity_id
_entity_poly.type
_entity_poly.pdbx_seq_one_letter_code
_entity_poly.pdbx_strand_id
1 'polypeptide(L)'
;MYLKYGCASVVFEVGRLTAKGGHAHVQAVPVPLRLKDKVEETFLQEGRLLGVDFEEDADSALESCSNGRGSYFKVELPDGRKMVHLLKDSIPFSIQFGRQALVSLLGTPDRLDWKACMLSEEDDKADAQAFKAAFAHFDPSV
;
A
#
# COMPACT_ATOMS: atom_id res chain seq x y z
N MET A 1 15.04 7.23 -0.30
CA MET A 1 14.37 8.53 -0.57
C MET A 1 13.61 9.05 0.65
N TYR A 2 12.50 8.44 1.09
CA TYR A 2 11.65 8.98 2.17
C TYR A 2 12.34 9.26 3.51
N LEU A 3 13.36 8.48 3.89
CA LEU A 3 14.12 8.71 5.11
C LEU A 3 14.75 10.12 5.18
N LYS A 4 15.18 10.67 4.03
CA LYS A 4 15.72 12.05 3.92
C LYS A 4 14.69 13.11 4.35
N TYR A 5 13.41 12.76 4.29
CA TYR A 5 12.27 13.62 4.61
C TYR A 5 11.60 13.27 5.94
N GLY A 6 12.27 12.48 6.81
CA GLY A 6 11.72 12.13 8.12
C GLY A 6 10.55 11.15 8.06
N CYS A 7 10.44 10.39 6.97
CA CYS A 7 9.40 9.40 6.75
C CYS A 7 9.97 7.99 6.52
N ALA A 8 9.23 6.98 6.96
CA ALA A 8 9.38 5.61 6.53
C ALA A 8 8.49 5.33 5.30
N SER A 9 8.86 4.33 4.51
CA SER A 9 8.00 3.85 3.41
C SER A 9 7.05 2.78 3.93
N VAL A 10 5.78 2.86 3.54
CA VAL A 10 4.87 1.71 3.56
C VAL A 10 4.44 1.47 2.13
N VAL A 11 4.70 0.27 1.62
CA VAL A 11 4.33 -0.09 0.24
C VAL A 11 3.30 -1.18 0.33
N PHE A 12 2.14 -0.98 -0.28
CA PHE A 12 1.14 -2.04 -0.37
C PHE A 12 0.76 -2.33 -1.80
N GLU A 13 0.34 -3.55 -2.02
CA GLU A 13 0.06 -4.12 -3.33
C GLU A 13 -1.22 -4.94 -3.27
N VAL A 14 -2.12 -4.69 -4.21
CA VAL A 14 -3.25 -5.57 -4.50
C VAL A 14 -2.98 -6.25 -5.82
N GLY A 15 -2.55 -7.51 -5.77
CA GLY A 15 -2.40 -8.36 -6.94
C GLY A 15 -3.71 -9.07 -7.24
N ARG A 16 -4.39 -8.71 -8.33
CA ARG A 16 -5.59 -9.44 -8.78
C ARG A 16 -5.33 -10.13 -10.09
N LEU A 17 -5.69 -11.41 -10.13
CA LEU A 17 -5.81 -12.17 -11.36
C LEU A 17 -7.28 -12.21 -11.78
N THR A 18 -7.55 -11.90 -13.04
CA THR A 18 -8.87 -12.07 -13.64
C THR A 18 -8.76 -12.94 -14.88
N ALA A 19 -9.88 -13.46 -15.38
CA ALA A 19 -9.94 -14.23 -16.62
C ALA A 19 -9.39 -13.46 -17.86
N LYS A 20 -9.25 -12.13 -17.77
CA LYS A 20 -8.74 -11.25 -18.84
C LYS A 20 -7.28 -10.85 -18.64
N GLY A 21 -6.59 -11.41 -17.65
CA GLY A 21 -5.25 -11.01 -17.23
C GLY A 21 -5.23 -10.45 -15.80
N GLY A 22 -4.02 -10.30 -15.25
CA GLY A 22 -3.81 -9.77 -13.92
C GLY A 22 -3.18 -8.38 -13.95
N HIS A 23 -3.57 -7.53 -13.00
CA HIS A 23 -2.92 -6.24 -12.75
C HIS A 23 -2.60 -6.13 -11.26
N ALA A 24 -1.40 -5.64 -10.97
CA ALA A 24 -1.01 -5.25 -9.62
C ALA A 24 -1.24 -3.75 -9.45
N HIS A 25 -1.89 -3.38 -8.36
CA HIS A 25 -2.01 -1.99 -7.94
C HIS A 25 -1.09 -1.78 -6.74
N VAL A 26 0.06 -1.14 -6.99
CA VAL A 26 1.08 -0.86 -5.99
C VAL A 26 1.03 0.61 -5.60
N GLN A 27 1.02 0.88 -4.30
CA GLN A 27 1.11 2.24 -3.77
C GLN A 27 2.25 2.32 -2.75
N ALA A 28 3.09 3.34 -2.87
CA ALA A 28 4.09 3.70 -1.88
C ALA A 28 3.63 4.96 -1.15
N VAL A 29 3.44 4.85 0.16
CA VAL A 29 2.94 5.94 1.00
C VAL A 29 3.98 6.27 2.07
N PRO A 30 4.49 7.51 2.12
CA PRO A 30 5.38 7.93 3.19
C PRO A 30 4.59 8.11 4.50
N VAL A 31 5.10 7.52 5.58
CA VAL A 31 4.55 7.64 6.92
C VAL A 31 5.59 8.33 7.83
N PRO A 32 5.24 9.36 8.63
CA PRO A 32 6.17 10.00 9.55
C PRO A 32 6.88 8.98 10.46
N LEU A 33 8.20 9.13 10.68
CA LEU A 33 8.97 8.17 11.48
C LEU A 33 8.39 7.91 12.88
N ARG A 34 7.75 8.90 13.49
CA ARG A 34 7.06 8.78 14.78
C ARG A 34 5.88 7.79 14.80
N LEU A 35 5.39 7.38 13.63
CA LEU A 35 4.27 6.45 13.45
C LEU A 35 4.72 5.08 12.92
N LYS A 36 6.00 4.90 12.58
CA LYS A 36 6.49 3.68 11.91
C LYS A 36 6.16 2.39 12.68
N ASP A 37 6.27 2.44 14.01
CA ASP A 37 6.08 1.27 14.88
C ASP A 37 4.60 0.92 15.08
N LYS A 38 3.68 1.75 14.57
CA LYS A 38 2.22 1.53 14.65
C LYS A 38 1.64 0.96 13.36
N VAL A 39 2.41 0.90 12.28
CA VAL A 39 1.92 0.49 10.96
C VAL A 39 1.33 -0.92 11.01
N GLU A 40 2.10 -1.90 11.51
CA GLU A 40 1.67 -3.29 11.62
C GLU A 40 0.39 -3.45 12.44
N GLU A 41 0.37 -2.84 13.63
CA GLU A 41 -0.80 -2.90 14.52
C GLU A 41 -2.04 -2.31 13.84
N THR A 42 -1.92 -1.19 13.14
CA THR A 42 -3.06 -0.59 12.42
C THR A 42 -3.57 -1.49 11.30
N PHE A 43 -2.69 -2.12 10.52
CA PHE A 43 -3.12 -3.08 9.49
C PHE A 43 -3.83 -4.28 10.10
N LEU A 44 -3.35 -4.82 11.23
CA LEU A 44 -4.00 -5.91 11.95
C LEU A 44 -5.38 -5.49 12.51
N GLN A 45 -5.49 -4.29 13.07
CA GLN A 45 -6.74 -3.77 13.62
C GLN A 45 -7.80 -3.57 12.53
N GLU A 46 -7.45 -2.87 11.45
CA GLU A 46 -8.35 -2.62 10.32
C GLU A 46 -8.68 -3.92 9.58
N GLY A 47 -7.73 -4.84 9.51
CA GLY A 47 -7.95 -6.16 8.91
C GLY A 47 -9.02 -6.96 9.65
N ARG A 48 -8.96 -7.00 10.99
CA ARG A 48 -10.00 -7.65 11.81
C ARG A 48 -11.40 -7.06 11.60
N LEU A 49 -11.50 -5.74 11.38
CA LEU A 49 -12.79 -5.08 11.14
C LEU A 49 -13.39 -5.42 9.77
N LEU A 50 -12.55 -5.74 8.79
CA LEU A 50 -12.94 -5.94 7.40
C LEU A 50 -12.82 -7.39 6.91
N GLY A 51 -12.46 -8.33 7.78
CA GLY A 51 -12.25 -9.73 7.42
C GLY A 51 -11.00 -9.96 6.55
N VAL A 52 -9.97 -9.15 6.77
CA VAL A 52 -8.64 -9.33 6.15
C VAL A 52 -7.72 -9.96 7.20
N ASP A 53 -7.56 -11.27 7.09
CA ASP A 53 -6.68 -12.07 7.94
C ASP A 53 -5.32 -12.28 7.25
N PHE A 54 -4.22 -11.97 7.95
CA PHE A 54 -2.89 -12.14 7.38
C PHE A 54 -2.34 -13.55 7.61
N GLU A 55 -1.65 -14.08 6.61
CA GLU A 55 -1.04 -15.40 6.64
C GLU A 55 0.15 -15.45 7.62
N GLU A 56 0.34 -16.59 8.29
CA GLU A 56 1.45 -16.80 9.24
C GLU A 56 2.82 -16.77 8.53
N ASP A 57 2.88 -17.29 7.30
CA ASP A 57 4.05 -17.28 6.44
C ASP A 57 3.77 -16.51 5.16
N ALA A 58 4.22 -15.25 5.13
CA ALA A 58 4.03 -14.35 4.01
C ALA A 58 4.81 -14.74 2.75
N ASP A 59 5.95 -15.43 2.90
CA ASP A 59 6.76 -15.88 1.76
C ASP A 59 6.06 -17.02 1.04
N SER A 60 5.70 -18.07 1.78
CA SER A 60 4.94 -19.21 1.25
C SER A 60 3.61 -18.76 0.63
N ALA A 61 2.91 -17.79 1.24
CA ALA A 61 1.69 -17.22 0.69
C ALA A 61 1.89 -16.56 -0.69
N LEU A 62 2.94 -15.74 -0.85
CA LEU A 62 3.24 -15.12 -2.15
C LEU A 62 3.67 -16.15 -3.20
N GLU A 63 4.47 -17.13 -2.82
CA GLU A 63 4.88 -18.22 -3.71
C GLU A 63 3.67 -19.00 -4.24
N SER A 64 2.65 -19.22 -3.41
CA SER A 64 1.40 -19.88 -3.81
C SER A 64 0.65 -19.13 -4.92
N CYS A 65 0.81 -17.81 -5.00
CA CYS A 65 0.18 -16.95 -6.00
C CYS A 65 1.03 -16.75 -7.26
N SER A 66 2.28 -17.25 -7.27
CA SER A 66 3.19 -17.13 -8.40
C SER A 66 2.63 -17.74 -9.69
N ASN A 67 3.11 -17.26 -10.83
CA ASN A 67 2.68 -17.73 -12.16
C ASN A 67 1.17 -17.60 -12.41
N GLY A 68 0.53 -16.59 -11.79
CA GLY A 68 -0.90 -16.33 -11.98
C GLY A 68 -1.77 -17.42 -11.36
N ARG A 69 -1.45 -17.85 -10.13
CA ARG A 69 -2.23 -18.89 -9.43
C ARG A 69 -3.07 -18.36 -8.26
N GLY A 70 -3.03 -17.06 -7.99
CA GLY A 70 -3.83 -16.47 -6.92
C GLY A 70 -3.83 -14.95 -6.96
N SER A 71 -4.74 -14.39 -6.16
CA SER A 71 -4.82 -12.97 -5.88
C SER A 71 -4.42 -12.72 -4.42
N TYR A 72 -3.80 -11.59 -4.13
CA TYR A 72 -3.30 -11.28 -2.79
C TYR A 72 -3.32 -9.78 -2.49
N PHE A 73 -3.35 -9.47 -1.21
CA PHE A 73 -2.97 -8.19 -0.67
C PHE A 73 -1.64 -8.37 0.05
N LYS A 74 -0.68 -7.49 -0.20
CA LYS A 74 0.62 -7.46 0.47
C LYS A 74 0.86 -6.06 1.01
N VAL A 75 1.43 -5.96 2.20
CA VAL A 75 2.01 -4.72 2.70
C VAL A 75 3.44 -4.98 3.18
N GLU A 76 4.36 -4.13 2.74
CA GLU A 76 5.75 -4.06 3.20
C GLU A 76 5.82 -3.01 4.32
N LEU A 77 6.30 -3.46 5.48
CA LEU A 77 6.40 -2.68 6.71
C LEU A 77 7.69 -1.83 6.70
N PRO A 78 7.74 -0.75 7.50
CA PRO A 78 8.92 0.10 7.63
C PRO A 78 10.22 -0.61 8.00
N ASP A 79 10.15 -1.77 8.65
CA ASP A 79 11.29 -2.58 9.09
C ASP A 79 11.75 -3.61 8.04
N GLY A 80 11.11 -3.64 6.87
CA GLY A 80 11.41 -4.57 5.79
C GLY A 80 10.67 -5.90 5.86
N ARG A 81 9.91 -6.19 6.93
CA ARG A 81 8.99 -7.32 6.95
C ARG A 81 7.81 -7.06 6.00
N LYS A 82 7.04 -8.12 5.74
CA LYS A 82 5.82 -8.03 4.96
C LYS A 82 4.70 -8.86 5.59
N MET A 83 3.48 -8.43 5.34
CA MET A 83 2.27 -9.17 5.69
C MET A 83 1.48 -9.43 4.42
N VAL A 84 0.90 -10.62 4.30
CA VAL A 84 0.18 -11.05 3.10
C VAL A 84 -1.18 -11.59 3.50
N HIS A 85 -2.21 -11.26 2.72
CA HIS A 85 -3.55 -11.84 2.81
C HIS A 85 -3.91 -12.44 1.45
N LEU A 86 -4.29 -13.70 1.42
CA LEU A 86 -4.75 -14.37 0.20
C LEU A 86 -6.21 -14.00 -0.09
N LEU A 87 -6.46 -13.44 -1.27
CA LEU A 87 -7.80 -13.10 -1.70
C LEU A 87 -8.52 -14.38 -2.16
N LYS A 88 -9.73 -14.59 -1.64
CA LYS A 88 -10.61 -15.68 -2.03
C LYS A 88 -11.62 -15.15 -3.04
N ASP A 89 -11.83 -15.86 -4.16
CA ASP A 89 -12.74 -15.41 -5.23
C ASP A 89 -14.19 -15.18 -4.75
N SER A 90 -14.61 -15.89 -3.70
CA SER A 90 -15.95 -15.77 -3.11
C SER A 90 -16.09 -14.61 -2.12
N ILE A 91 -14.99 -13.97 -1.73
CA ILE A 91 -14.99 -12.90 -0.72
C ILE A 91 -14.60 -11.58 -1.38
N PRO A 92 -15.50 -10.59 -1.43
CA PRO A 92 -15.17 -9.28 -1.94
C PRO A 92 -14.05 -8.64 -1.11
N PHE A 93 -12.96 -8.25 -1.78
CA PHE A 93 -11.90 -7.46 -1.16
C PHE A 93 -11.98 -6.00 -1.64
N SER A 94 -11.76 -5.04 -0.75
CA SER A 94 -11.70 -3.62 -1.12
C SER A 94 -10.29 -3.23 -1.56
N ILE A 95 -10.12 -2.75 -2.79
CA ILE A 95 -8.81 -2.21 -3.25
C ILE A 95 -8.36 -0.98 -2.46
N GLN A 96 -9.25 -0.38 -1.68
CA GLN A 96 -8.97 0.76 -0.80
C GLN A 96 -8.48 0.33 0.59
N PHE A 97 -8.39 -0.97 0.89
CA PHE A 97 -7.97 -1.45 2.22
C PHE A 97 -6.66 -0.83 2.70
N GLY A 98 -5.62 -0.81 1.85
CA GLY A 98 -4.34 -0.18 2.17
C GLY A 98 -4.46 1.33 2.46
N ARG A 99 -5.28 2.05 1.68
CA ARG A 99 -5.60 3.46 1.94
C ARG A 99 -6.32 3.62 3.27
N GLN A 100 -7.32 2.79 3.56
CA GLN A 100 -8.09 2.87 4.81
C GLN A 100 -7.18 2.71 6.02
N ALA A 101 -6.31 1.71 6.03
CA ALA A 101 -5.38 1.49 7.12
C ALA A 101 -4.45 2.69 7.34
N LEU A 102 -3.91 3.26 6.26
CA LEU A 102 -3.01 4.40 6.36
C LEU A 102 -3.70 5.71 6.71
N VAL A 103 -4.93 5.92 6.25
CA VAL A 103 -5.77 7.06 6.64
C VAL A 103 -6.10 7.01 8.13
N SER A 104 -6.42 5.82 8.65
CA SER A 104 -6.63 5.57 10.08
C SER A 104 -5.36 5.89 10.88
N LEU A 105 -4.21 5.39 10.44
CA LEU A 105 -2.89 5.64 11.05
C LEU A 105 -2.51 7.14 11.06
N LEU A 106 -2.74 7.83 9.95
CA LEU A 106 -2.37 9.24 9.76
C LEU A 106 -3.37 10.21 10.39
N GLY A 107 -4.57 9.75 10.77
CA GLY A 107 -5.62 10.59 11.33
C GLY A 107 -6.24 11.53 10.30
N THR A 108 -6.38 11.10 9.05
CA THR A 108 -6.91 11.91 7.93
C THR A 108 -8.12 11.27 7.26
N PRO A 109 -9.23 11.00 8.00
CA PRO A 109 -10.38 10.23 7.51
C PRO A 109 -11.04 10.82 6.26
N ASP A 110 -10.94 12.14 6.08
CA ASP A 110 -11.37 12.89 4.90
C ASP A 110 -10.68 12.42 3.61
N ARG A 111 -9.49 11.80 3.71
CA ARG A 111 -8.72 11.29 2.57
C ARG A 111 -9.02 9.84 2.19
N LEU A 112 -10.00 9.22 2.85
CA LEU A 112 -10.45 7.87 2.49
C LEU A 112 -11.13 7.84 1.11
N ASP A 113 -11.95 8.85 0.81
CA ASP A 113 -12.52 9.00 -0.53
C ASP A 113 -11.45 9.58 -1.47
N TRP A 114 -11.02 8.77 -2.43
CA TRP A 114 -10.05 9.18 -3.43
C TRP A 114 -10.56 10.34 -4.29
N LYS A 115 -11.88 10.48 -4.47
CA LYS A 115 -12.47 11.60 -5.24
C LYS A 115 -12.33 12.92 -4.48
N ALA A 116 -12.37 12.87 -3.15
CA ALA A 116 -12.12 14.03 -2.30
C ALA A 116 -10.64 14.45 -2.29
N CYS A 117 -9.75 13.61 -2.81
CA CYS A 117 -8.31 13.89 -2.94
C CYS A 117 -7.92 14.44 -4.32
N MET A 118 -8.86 14.65 -5.23
CA MET A 118 -8.55 15.19 -6.57
C MET A 118 -8.08 16.64 -6.47
N LEU A 119 -6.95 16.94 -7.08
CA LEU A 119 -6.41 18.28 -7.19
C LEU A 119 -6.77 18.91 -8.54
N SER A 120 -6.47 20.20 -8.70
CA SER A 120 -6.48 20.82 -10.02
C SER A 120 -5.33 20.27 -10.88
N GLU A 121 -5.44 20.35 -12.22
CA GLU A 121 -4.35 19.93 -13.12
C GLU A 121 -3.04 20.69 -12.83
N GLU A 122 -3.15 21.97 -12.44
CA GLU A 122 -2.00 22.80 -12.09
C GLU A 122 -1.29 22.29 -10.83
N ASP A 123 -2.06 22.01 -9.78
CA ASP A 123 -1.54 21.48 -8.51
C ASP A 123 -0.94 20.08 -8.69
N ASP A 124 -1.62 19.17 -9.42
CA ASP A 124 -1.11 17.83 -9.74
C ASP A 124 0.23 17.92 -10.50
N LYS A 125 0.35 18.85 -11.43
CA LYS A 125 1.58 19.07 -12.19
C LYS A 125 2.69 19.62 -11.29
N ALA A 126 2.37 20.53 -10.38
CA ALA A 126 3.33 21.07 -9.42
C ALA A 126 3.87 19.97 -8.49
N ASP A 127 2.99 19.14 -7.92
CA ASP A 127 3.35 17.99 -7.08
C ASP A 127 4.23 16.99 -7.83
N ALA A 128 3.90 16.69 -9.08
CA ALA A 128 4.71 15.80 -9.93
C ALA A 128 6.13 16.34 -10.15
N GLN A 129 6.29 17.65 -10.39
CA GLN A 129 7.62 18.26 -10.54
C GLN A 129 8.40 18.29 -9.23
N ALA A 130 7.72 18.58 -8.11
CA ALA A 130 8.34 18.55 -6.79
C ALA A 130 8.84 17.14 -6.43
N PHE A 131 8.04 16.10 -6.72
CA PHE A 131 8.45 14.72 -6.52
C PHE A 131 9.65 14.35 -7.40
N LYS A 132 9.64 14.70 -8.69
CA LYS A 132 10.76 14.44 -9.60
C LYS A 132 12.07 15.06 -9.09
N ALA A 133 12.02 16.32 -8.66
CA ALA A 133 13.18 17.00 -8.08
C ALA A 133 13.66 16.31 -6.79
N ALA A 134 12.75 15.91 -5.91
CA ALA A 134 13.07 15.19 -4.68
C ALA A 134 13.65 13.79 -4.92
N PHE A 135 13.18 13.11 -5.99
CA PHE A 135 13.59 11.76 -6.36
C PHE A 135 14.89 11.73 -7.19
N ALA A 136 15.30 12.83 -7.84
CA ALA A 136 16.41 12.85 -8.80
C ALA A 136 17.72 12.19 -8.32
N HIS A 137 18.10 12.34 -7.04
CA HIS A 137 19.31 11.71 -6.49
C HIS A 137 19.18 10.21 -6.20
N PHE A 138 17.97 9.67 -6.29
CA PHE A 138 17.65 8.27 -6.04
C PHE A 138 17.21 7.54 -7.31
N ASP A 139 17.08 8.24 -8.43
CA ASP A 139 16.70 7.65 -9.71
C ASP A 139 17.86 6.81 -10.26
N PRO A 140 17.70 5.49 -10.45
CA PRO A 140 18.76 4.65 -11.00
C PRO A 140 18.78 4.66 -12.55
N SER A 141 17.82 5.34 -13.20
CA SER A 141 17.68 5.38 -14.65
C SER A 141 18.33 6.60 -15.32
N VAL A 142 18.82 7.55 -14.51
CA VAL A 142 19.57 8.74 -14.96
C VAL A 142 21.06 8.46 -15.12
#